data_AF-A0AAW8KCQ4-F1
#
_entry.id   AF-A0AAW8KCQ4-F1
#
_cell.length_a   1.000
_cell.length_b   1.000
_cell.length_c   1.000
_cell.angle_alpha   90.00
_cell.angle_beta   90.00
_cell.angle_gamma   90.00
#
_symmetry.space_group_name_H-M   'P 1'
#
loop_
_entity.id
_entity.type
_entity.pdbx_description
1 polymer ?
#
loop_
_entity_poly.entity_id
_entity_poly.type
_entity_poly.pdbx_seq_one_letter_code
_entity_poly.pdbx_strand_id
1 'polypeptide(L)' 'GERHIAEQLQNVGVPVILIINKIDTVSKEEILPAIDTYRKVCDFAEIIPCSALRGQNTEDIIGCILKYLPYGPMF' A
#
# COMPACT_ATOMS: atom_id res chain seq x y z
N GLY A 1 -4.51 7.14 15.66
CA GLY A 1 -4.43 7.87 14.38
C GLY A 1 -4.77 6.97 13.21
N GLU A 2 -4.10 5.83 13.08
CA GLU A 2 -4.14 4.97 11.88
C GLU A 2 -5.52 4.36 11.57
N ARG A 3 -6.26 3.91 12.59
CA ARG A 3 -7.62 3.37 12.42
C ARG A 3 -8.61 4.37 11.81
N HIS A 4 -8.49 5.65 12.17
CA HIS A 4 -9.37 6.69 11.62
C HIS A 4 -9.13 6.91 10.12
N ILE A 5 -7.88 6.82 9.67
CA ILE A 5 -7.52 6.96 8.26
C ILE A 5 -8.04 5.73 7.48
N ALA A 6 -7.90 4.53 8.04
CA ALA A 6 -8.42 3.32 7.43
C ALA A 6 -9.95 3.31 7.30
N GLU A 7 -10.69 3.78 8.32
CA GLU A 7 -12.16 3.92 8.24
C GLU A 7 -12.61 4.92 7.18
N GLN A 8 -11.88 6.04 7.04
CA GLN A 8 -12.13 7.02 5.99
C GLN A 8 -11.88 6.41 4.61
N LEU A 9 -10.76 5.69 4.44
CA LEU A 9 -10.41 5.01 3.19
C LEU A 9 -11.38 3.89 2.83
N GLN A 10 -11.94 3.16 3.80
CA GLN A 10 -12.94 2.12 3.57
C GLN A 10 -14.25 2.67 2.98
N ASN A 11 -14.58 3.94 3.22
CA ASN A 11 -15.75 4.60 2.65
C ASN A 11 -15.50 5.23 1.28
N VAL A 12 -14.24 5.29 0.82
CA VAL A 12 -13.91 5.79 -0.50
C VAL A 12 -13.87 4.60 -1.45
N GLY A 13 -14.72 4.60 -2.48
CA GLY A 13 -14.78 3.54 -3.51
C GLY A 13 -13.58 3.53 -4.47
N VAL A 14 -12.39 3.88 -4.00
CA VAL A 14 -11.14 3.89 -4.79
C VAL A 14 -10.22 2.76 -4.30
N PRO A 15 -9.42 2.15 -5.20
CA PRO A 15 -8.45 1.15 -4.81
C PRO A 15 -7.40 1.75 -3.85
N VAL A 16 -7.27 1.16 -2.66
CA VAL A 16 -6.26 1.56 -1.67
C VAL A 16 -5.04 0.66 -1.81
N ILE A 17 -3.85 1.27 -1.94
CA ILE A 17 -2.57 0.55 -2.04
C ILE A 17 -1.83 0.69 -0.72
N LEU A 18 -1.44 -0.43 -0.09
CA LEU A 18 -0.66 -0.44 1.14
C LEU A 18 0.84 -0.48 0.80
N ILE A 19 1.58 0.56 1.17
CA ILE A 19 3.02 0.62 0.98
C ILE A 19 3.71 0.37 2.32
N ILE A 20 4.39 -0.78 2.45
CA ILE A 20 5.13 -1.14 3.66
C ILE A 20 6.58 -0.73 3.46
N ASN A 21 6.94 0.43 3.99
CA ASN A 21 8.31 0.94 3.92
C ASN A 21 9.21 0.32 5.01
N LYS A 22 10.54 0.33 4.79
CA LYS A 22 11.60 -0.17 5.68
C LYS A 22 11.71 -1.70 5.82
N ILE A 23 11.45 -2.44 4.74
CA ILE A 23 11.65 -3.90 4.72
C ILE A 23 13.10 -4.35 5.00
N ASP A 24 14.05 -3.42 4.95
CA ASP A 24 15.45 -3.67 5.35
C ASP A 24 15.63 -3.84 6.86
N THR A 25 14.70 -3.33 7.67
CA THR A 25 14.77 -3.40 9.14
C THR A 25 13.88 -4.46 9.77
N VAL A 26 12.99 -5.09 8.98
CA VAL A 26 12.01 -6.08 9.45
C VAL A 26 12.03 -7.33 8.59
N SER A 27 12.07 -8.49 9.25
CA SER A 27 12.02 -9.80 8.59
C SER A 27 10.67 -10.02 7.91
N LYS A 28 10.65 -10.79 6.81
CA LYS A 28 9.41 -11.15 6.08
C LYS A 28 8.33 -11.76 6.99
N GLU A 29 8.75 -12.48 8.02
CA GLU A 29 7.88 -13.12 9.01
C GLU A 29 7.09 -12.10 9.84
N GLU A 30 7.63 -10.91 10.09
CA GLU A 30 6.97 -9.81 10.81
C GLU A 30 6.07 -8.97 9.89
N ILE A 31 6.34 -8.98 8.58
CA ILE A 31 5.55 -8.25 7.58
C ILE A 31 4.19 -8.94 7.37
N LEU A 32 4.16 -10.28 7.36
CA LEU A 32 2.93 -11.07 7.21
C LEU A 32 1.83 -10.74 8.24
N PRO A 33 2.08 -10.72 9.56
CA PRO A 33 1.07 -10.39 10.56
C PRO A 33 0.63 -8.93 10.49
N ALA A 34 1.53 -8.01 10.09
CA ALA A 34 1.16 -6.62 9.85
C ALA A 34 0.16 -6.54 8.69
N ILE A 35 0.46 -7.19 7.56
CA ILE A 35 -0.44 -7.27 6.40
C ILE A 35 -1.81 -7.84 6.80
N ASP A 36 -1.83 -8.95 7.54
CA ASP A 36 -3.06 -9.61 7.96
C ASP A 36 -3.91 -8.69 8.85
N THR A 37 -3.27 -7.94 9.75
CA THR A 37 -3.93 -6.97 10.63
C THR A 37 -4.54 -5.83 9.82
N TYR A 38 -3.79 -5.26 8.87
CA TYR A 38 -4.28 -4.15 8.05
C TYR A 38 -5.40 -4.61 7.11
N ARG A 39 -5.25 -5.77 6.47
CA ARG A 39 -6.25 -6.33 5.56
C ARG A 39 -7.61 -6.58 6.23
N LYS A 40 -7.63 -6.83 7.54
CA LYS A 40 -8.87 -6.94 8.33
C LYS A 40 -9.56 -5.60 8.57
N VAL A 41 -8.82 -4.49 8.48
CA VAL A 41 -9.32 -3.14 8.76
C VAL A 41 -9.71 -2.43 7.46
N CYS A 42 -9.01 -2.68 6.34
CA CYS A 42 -9.34 -2.10 5.04
C CYS A 42 -9.00 -3.11 3.93
N ASP A 43 -9.82 -3.16 2.89
CA ASP A 43 -9.52 -3.97 1.71
C ASP A 43 -8.50 -3.20 0.86
N PHE A 44 -7.29 -3.75 0.77
CA PHE A 44 -6.22 -3.17 -0.04
C PHE A 44 -6.17 -3.88 -1.39
N ALA A 45 -6.18 -3.11 -2.46
CA ALA A 45 -6.08 -3.62 -3.82
C ALA A 45 -4.68 -4.22 -4.09
N GLU A 46 -3.63 -3.64 -3.51
CA GLU A 46 -2.26 -4.07 -3.69
C GLU A 46 -1.43 -3.79 -2.43
N ILE A 47 -0.47 -4.66 -2.12
CA ILE A 47 0.46 -4.49 -1.00
C ILE A 47 1.89 -4.53 -1.52
N ILE A 48 2.62 -3.43 -1.36
CA ILE A 48 3.96 -3.25 -1.92
C ILE A 48 4.96 -3.08 -0.78
N PRO A 49 5.77 -4.11 -0.46
CA PRO A 49 6.90 -3.99 0.44
C PRO A 49 8.04 -3.23 -0.25
N CYS A 50 8.44 -2.07 0.27
CA CYS A 50 9.54 -1.28 -0.27
C CYS A 50 10.57 -0.86 0.78
N SER A 51 11.78 -0.55 0.32
CA SER A 51 12.80 0.10 1.15
C SER A 51 13.20 1.40 0.46
N ALA A 52 12.59 2.51 0.90
CA ALA A 52 12.93 3.83 0.41
C ALA A 52 14.41 4.18 0.66
N LEU A 53 15.00 3.64 1.73
CA LEU A 53 16.41 3.87 2.08
C LEU A 53 17.37 3.16 1.11
N ARG A 54 16.99 1.98 0.60
CA ARG A 54 17.82 1.20 -0.35
C ARG A 54 17.36 1.34 -1.81
N GLY A 55 16.34 2.15 -2.08
CA GLY A 55 15.75 2.29 -3.42
C GLY A 55 15.13 0.99 -3.96
N GLN A 56 14.73 0.08 -3.07
CA GLN A 56 14.21 -1.24 -3.43
C GLN A 56 12.69 -1.21 -3.54
N ASN A 57 12.15 -1.73 -4.66
CA ASN A 57 10.72 -1.77 -5.00
C ASN A 57 10.04 -0.40 -5.16
N THR A 58 10.78 0.69 -5.35
CA THR A 58 10.19 2.01 -5.66
C THR A 58 9.60 2.07 -7.07
N GLU A 59 10.13 1.30 -8.01
CA GLU A 59 9.61 1.25 -9.40
C GLU A 59 8.26 0.52 -9.47
N ASP A 60 8.08 -0.51 -8.65
CA ASP A 60 6.84 -1.29 -8.55
C ASP A 60 5.67 -0.44 -8.03
N ILE A 61 5.98 0.53 -7.14
CA ILE A 61 5.00 1.52 -6.66
C ILE A 61 4.47 2.34 -7.83
N ILE A 62 5.36 2.85 -8.71
CA ILE A 62 4.97 3.65 -9.87
C ILE A 62 4.12 2.80 -10.83
N GLY A 63 4.55 1.56 -11.12
CA GLY A 63 3.80 0.65 -11.97
C GLY A 63 2.41 0.33 -11.43
N CYS A 64 2.27 0.10 -10.14
CA CYS A 64 0.97 -0.14 -9.51
C CYS A 64 0.09 1.11 -9.53
N ILE A 65 0.63 2.28 -9.16
CA ILE A 65 -0.12 3.54 -9.24
C ILE A 65 -0.64 3.77 -10.66
N LEU A 66 0.19 3.53 -11.70
CA LEU A 66 -0.22 3.65 -13.11
C LEU A 66 -1.32 2.65 -13.52
N LYS A 67 -1.33 1.43 -12.96
CA LYS A 67 -2.40 0.45 -13.23
C LYS A 67 -3.74 0.85 -12.61
N TYR A 68 -3.71 1.40 -11.40
CA TYR A 68 -4.91 1.80 -10.66
C TYR A 68 -5.36 3.23 -10.95
N LEU A 69 -4.52 4.02 -11.64
CA LEU A 69 -4.90 5.32 -12.16
C LEU A 69 -6.04 5.14 -13.16
N PRO A 70 -7.25 5.63 -12.88
CA PRO A 70 -8.31 5.63 -13.87
C PRO A 70 -7.87 6.46 -15.08
N TYR A 71 -8.31 6.07 -16.27
CA TYR A 71 -8.11 6.87 -17.48
C TYR A 71 -8.76 8.25 -17.27
N GLY A 72 -7.95 9.23 -16.88
CA GLY A 72 -8.35 10.62 -16.78
C GLY A 72 -8.29 11.24 -18.18
N PRO A 73 -9.30 12.03 -18.59
CA PRO A 73 -9.19 12.79 -19.83
C PRO A 73 -7.95 13.68 -19.76
N MET A 74 -7.08 13.59 -20.77
CA MET A 74 -6.05 14.60 -21.01
C MET A 74 -6.76 15.92 -21.32
N PHE A 75 -6.74 16.86 -20.38
CA PHE A 75 -7.04 18.27 -20.64
C PHE A 75 -5.80 19.10 -20.32
#